data_AF-A0A482WYL6-F1
#
_entry.id   AF-A0A482WYL6-F1
#
_cell.length_a   1.000
_cell.length_b   1.000
_cell.length_c   1.000
_cell.angle_alpha   90.00
_cell.angle_beta   90.00
_cell.angle_gamma   90.00
#
_symmetry.space_group_name_H-M   'P 1'
#
loop_
_entity.id
_entity.type
_entity.pdbx_description
1 polymer ?
#
loop_
_entity_poly.entity_id
_entity_poly.type
_entity_poly.pdbx_seq_one_letter_code
_entity_poly.pdbx_strand_id
1 'polypeptide(L)'
;MDPSSTRATDSKKPFILEVVTDYRSSLADQPRKYFKKLAKNQLEVFDSLLRDGGAVDLAKDMAAAYETLDQVDAESAKCGNCGEVAKRFCSRCKLEYYCGR
;
A
#
# COMPACT_ATOMS: atom_id res chain seq x y z
N MET A 1 -34.12 9.81 30.60
CA MET A 1 -33.14 8.73 30.81
C MET A 1 -32.78 8.23 29.43
N ASP A 2 -31.68 8.75 28.87
CA ASP A 2 -31.18 8.34 27.56
C ASP A 2 -29.89 7.54 27.78
N PRO A 3 -29.86 6.23 27.50
CA PRO A 3 -28.64 5.46 27.66
C PRO A 3 -27.77 5.60 26.42
N SER A 4 -26.57 6.13 26.65
CA SER A 4 -25.32 5.77 25.98
C SER A 4 -25.31 5.74 24.45
N SER A 5 -24.94 6.90 23.88
CA SER A 5 -24.21 6.94 22.61
C SER A 5 -22.79 6.41 22.85
N THR A 6 -22.60 5.09 22.75
CA THR A 6 -21.27 4.47 22.67
C THR A 6 -20.63 4.85 21.33
N ARG A 7 -19.71 5.82 21.34
CA ARG A 7 -18.77 6.04 20.24
C ARG A 7 -17.92 4.77 20.10
N ALA A 8 -18.20 3.98 19.07
CA ALA A 8 -17.27 2.99 18.58
C ALA A 8 -16.05 3.76 18.03
N THR A 9 -14.95 3.76 18.78
CA THR A 9 -13.66 4.14 18.20
C THR A 9 -13.23 2.99 17.31
N ASP A 10 -13.39 3.16 16.00
CA ASP A 10 -12.78 2.28 15.00
C ASP A 10 -11.29 2.19 15.30
N SER A 11 -10.88 1.08 15.90
CA SER A 11 -9.49 0.83 16.25
C SER A 11 -8.74 0.54 14.95
N LYS A 12 -8.23 1.59 14.30
CA LYS A 12 -7.38 1.46 13.13
C LYS A 12 -6.27 0.46 13.43
N LYS A 13 -6.20 -0.62 12.65
CA LYS A 13 -5.18 -1.65 12.81
C LYS A 13 -3.79 -1.02 12.63
N PRO A 14 -2.78 -1.45 13.39
CA PRO A 14 -1.43 -0.92 13.22
C PRO A 14 -0.91 -1.26 11.81
N PHE A 15 -0.59 -0.22 11.04
CA PHE A 15 0.09 -0.35 9.75
C PHE A 15 1.58 -0.61 10.02
N ILE A 16 2.07 -1.77 9.59
CA ILE A 16 3.47 -2.16 9.73
C ILE A 16 4.14 -1.98 8.37
N LEU A 17 5.05 -1.00 8.28
CA LEU A 17 5.87 -0.77 7.10
C LEU A 17 7.22 -1.48 7.30
N GLU A 18 7.49 -2.51 6.52
CA GLU A 18 8.78 -3.20 6.51
C GLU A 18 9.59 -2.79 5.27
N VAL A 19 10.82 -2.29 5.49
CA VAL A 19 11.71 -1.85 4.41
C VAL A 19 12.72 -2.94 4.11
N VAL A 20 12.52 -3.66 3.01
CA VAL A 20 13.45 -4.70 2.54
C VAL A 20 14.60 -4.04 1.75
N THR A 21 15.79 -4.01 2.34
CA THR A 21 16.95 -3.29 1.76
C THR A 21 17.66 -4.04 0.63
N ASP A 22 17.47 -5.36 0.51
CA ASP A 22 18.11 -6.20 -0.52
C ASP A 22 17.68 -5.81 -1.95
N TYR A 23 16.45 -5.31 -2.11
CA TYR A 23 15.97 -4.78 -3.39
C TYR A 23 16.73 -3.52 -3.83
N ARG A 24 17.31 -2.76 -2.90
CA ARG A 24 18.00 -1.51 -3.22
C ARG A 24 19.23 -1.77 -4.08
N SER A 25 20.00 -2.81 -3.76
CA SER A 25 21.23 -3.14 -4.48
C SER A 25 20.92 -3.62 -5.89
N SER A 26 19.91 -4.49 -6.05
CA SER A 26 19.48 -4.96 -7.38
C SER A 26 18.89 -3.85 -8.24
N LEU A 27 18.07 -2.96 -7.67
CA LEU A 27 17.58 -1.74 -8.33
C LEU A 27 18.69 -0.73 -8.61
N ALA A 28 19.75 -0.67 -7.83
CA ALA A 28 20.86 0.24 -8.07
C ALA A 28 21.79 -0.27 -9.17
N ASP A 29 21.92 -1.59 -9.35
CA ASP A 29 22.90 -2.20 -10.26
C ASP A 29 22.34 -2.45 -11.67
N GLN A 30 21.10 -2.94 -11.81
CA GLN A 30 20.53 -3.28 -13.12
C GLN A 30 20.26 -2.08 -14.05
N PRO A 31 19.74 -0.94 -13.57
CA PRO A 31 19.40 0.17 -14.43
C PRO A 31 20.54 1.18 -14.61
N ARG A 32 21.76 0.97 -14.08
CA ARG A 32 22.90 1.93 -14.19
C ARG A 32 23.08 2.51 -15.58
N LYS A 33 22.99 1.65 -16.61
CA LYS A 33 23.09 2.04 -18.02
C LYS A 33 21.94 2.93 -18.53
N TYR A 34 20.80 2.91 -17.86
CA TYR A 34 19.60 3.69 -18.18
C TYR A 34 19.38 4.91 -17.27
N PHE A 35 20.12 5.07 -16.17
CA PHE A 35 19.91 6.20 -15.25
C PHE A 35 19.98 7.55 -15.96
N LYS A 36 20.89 7.73 -16.92
CA LYS A 36 20.96 8.97 -17.71
C LYS A 36 19.69 9.23 -18.52
N LYS A 37 19.09 8.17 -19.08
CA LYS A 37 17.82 8.26 -19.83
C LYS A 37 16.65 8.50 -18.87
N LEU A 38 16.62 7.79 -17.74
CA LEU A 38 15.61 7.95 -16.70
C LEU A 38 15.61 9.37 -16.13
N ALA A 39 16.78 9.89 -15.77
CA ALA A 39 16.93 11.24 -15.24
C ALA A 39 16.49 12.31 -16.24
N LYS A 40 16.78 12.15 -17.54
CA LYS A 40 16.27 13.07 -18.58
C LYS A 40 14.76 13.05 -18.67
N ASN A 41 14.15 11.86 -18.74
CA ASN A 41 12.71 11.71 -18.81
C ASN A 41 12.03 12.31 -17.56
N GLN A 42 12.60 12.08 -16.38
CA GLN A 42 12.10 12.65 -15.14
C GLN A 42 12.21 14.17 -15.15
N LEU A 43 13.34 14.72 -15.61
CA LEU A 43 13.53 16.16 -15.72
C LEU A 43 12.46 16.81 -16.61
N GLU A 44 12.15 16.22 -17.77
CA GLU A 44 11.10 16.73 -18.67
C GLU A 44 9.73 16.74 -18.00
N VAL A 45 9.37 15.68 -17.28
CA VAL A 45 8.10 15.57 -16.54
C VAL A 45 8.05 16.57 -15.38
N PHE A 46 9.15 16.75 -14.64
CA PHE A 46 9.21 17.72 -13.56
C PHE A 46 9.17 19.16 -14.07
N ASP A 47 9.84 19.47 -15.18
CA ASP A 47 9.82 20.81 -15.75
C ASP A 47 8.42 21.19 -16.25
N SER A 48 7.66 20.24 -16.83
CA SER A 48 6.25 20.49 -17.18
C SER A 48 5.37 20.67 -15.94
N LEU A 49 5.53 19.82 -14.92
CA LEU A 49 4.80 19.92 -13.65
C LEU A 49 5.03 21.26 -12.92
N LEU A 50 6.26 21.79 -12.97
CA LEU A 50 6.63 23.04 -12.31
C LEU A 50 6.13 24.27 -13.07
N ARG A 51 6.15 24.25 -14.41
CA ARG A 51 5.69 25.38 -15.24
C ARG A 51 4.18 25.55 -15.23
N ASP A 52 3.44 24.44 -15.22
CA ASP A 52 1.99 24.46 -15.34
C ASP A 52 1.28 24.54 -13.97
N GLY A 53 2.03 24.65 -12.86
CA GLY A 53 1.50 24.69 -11.50
C GLY A 53 1.04 23.33 -10.96
N GLY A 54 1.13 22.26 -11.76
CA GLY A 54 0.72 20.90 -11.40
C GLY A 54 1.52 20.26 -10.26
N ALA A 55 2.67 20.85 -9.88
CA ALA A 55 3.43 20.40 -8.71
C ALA A 55 2.63 20.47 -7.39
N VAL A 56 1.77 21.48 -7.24
CA VAL A 56 0.92 21.62 -6.05
C VAL A 56 -0.17 20.55 -6.03
N ASP A 57 -0.75 20.25 -7.19
CA ASP A 57 -1.80 19.24 -7.30
C ASP A 57 -1.24 17.82 -7.13
N LEU A 58 -0.06 17.54 -7.69
CA LEU A 58 0.67 16.31 -7.43
C LEU A 58 0.98 16.14 -5.92
N ALA A 59 1.39 17.20 -5.24
CA ALA A 59 1.65 17.15 -3.80
C ALA A 59 0.38 16.84 -3.00
N LYS A 60 -0.77 17.40 -3.39
CA LYS A 60 -2.07 17.07 -2.78
C LYS A 60 -2.47 15.63 -3.05
N ASP A 61 -2.31 15.15 -4.28
CA ASP A 61 -2.63 13.76 -4.65
C ASP A 61 -1.77 12.78 -3.86
N MET A 62 -0.48 13.07 -3.70
CA MET A 62 0.42 12.28 -2.86
C MET A 62 -0.01 12.30 -1.40
N ALA A 63 -0.39 13.45 -0.85
CA ALA A 63 -0.88 13.55 0.53
C ALA A 63 -2.18 12.73 0.73
N ALA A 64 -3.13 12.85 -0.20
CA ALA A 64 -4.37 12.09 -0.18
C ALA A 64 -4.14 10.57 -0.30
N ALA A 65 -3.19 10.15 -1.16
CA ALA A 65 -2.78 8.75 -1.23
C ALA A 65 -2.17 8.28 0.10
N TYR A 66 -1.35 9.10 0.76
CA TYR A 66 -0.80 8.77 2.07
C TYR A 66 -1.87 8.65 3.16
N GLU A 67 -2.90 9.50 3.14
CA GLU A 67 -4.02 9.43 4.07
C GLU A 67 -4.92 8.21 3.87
N THR A 68 -4.90 7.61 2.67
CA THR A 68 -5.73 6.46 2.30
C THR A 68 -4.95 5.16 2.17
N LEU A 69 -3.63 5.17 2.43
CA LEU A 69 -2.77 3.97 2.43
C LEU A 69 -3.28 2.89 3.39
N ASP A 70 -3.91 3.26 4.50
CA ASP A 70 -4.53 2.35 5.47
C ASP A 70 -5.85 1.75 4.98
N GLN A 71 -6.45 2.30 3.92
CA GLN A 71 -7.69 1.83 3.29
C GLN A 71 -7.45 0.91 2.09
N VAL A 72 -6.18 0.72 1.69
CA VAL A 72 -5.81 -0.35 0.77
C VAL A 72 -5.94 -1.66 1.53
N ASP A 73 -7.16 -2.14 1.66
CA ASP A 73 -7.46 -3.42 2.27
C ASP A 73 -6.73 -4.49 1.48
N ALA A 74 -5.80 -5.19 2.15
CA ALA A 74 -5.26 -6.42 1.61
C ALA A 74 -6.46 -7.34 1.33
N GLU A 75 -6.58 -7.83 0.09
CA GLU A 75 -7.68 -8.73 -0.28
C GLU A 75 -7.83 -9.80 0.79
N SER A 76 -9.04 -9.88 1.36
CA SER A 76 -9.30 -10.82 2.44
C SER A 76 -9.04 -12.23 1.93
N ALA A 77 -8.16 -12.97 2.62
CA ALA A 77 -7.77 -14.31 2.20
C ALA A 77 -9.01 -15.18 1.96
N LYS A 78 -9.04 -15.91 0.84
CA LYS A 78 -10.17 -16.74 0.45
C LYS A 78 -9.99 -18.18 0.94
N CYS A 79 -11.09 -18.83 1.27
CA CYS A 79 -11.12 -20.23 1.66
C CYS A 79 -10.67 -21.12 0.49
N GLY A 80 -9.69 -21.99 0.72
CA GLY A 80 -9.19 -22.90 -0.31
C GLY A 80 -10.24 -23.91 -0.83
N ASN A 81 -11.34 -24.12 -0.09
CA ASN A 81 -12.39 -25.06 -0.46
C ASN A 81 -13.60 -24.40 -1.15
N CYS A 82 -14.07 -23.25 -0.65
CA CYS A 82 -15.31 -22.63 -1.12
C CYS A 82 -15.16 -21.20 -1.65
N GLY A 83 -13.97 -20.60 -1.59
CA GLY A 83 -13.72 -19.24 -2.09
C GLY A 83 -14.26 -18.10 -1.22
N GLU A 84 -15.09 -18.39 -0.21
CA GLU A 84 -15.59 -17.42 0.77
C GLU A 84 -14.46 -16.79 1.60
N VAL A 85 -14.72 -15.63 2.21
CA VAL A 85 -13.74 -14.97 3.09
C VAL A 85 -13.33 -15.90 4.24
N ALA A 86 -12.03 -16.16 4.32
CA ALA A 86 -11.47 -17.03 5.35
C ALA A 86 -11.44 -16.33 6.70
N LYS A 87 -11.74 -17.10 7.75
CA LYS A 87 -11.71 -16.63 9.15
C LYS A 87 -10.49 -17.14 9.90
N ARG A 88 -9.82 -18.18 9.37
CA ARG A 88 -8.71 -18.88 10.02
C ARG A 88 -7.68 -19.30 8.98
N PHE A 89 -6.42 -19.39 9.42
CA PHE A 89 -5.35 -20.03 8.67
C PHE A 89 -5.06 -21.42 9.25
N CYS A 90 -4.49 -22.31 8.45
CA CYS A 90 -4.05 -23.62 8.89
C CYS A 90 -3.00 -23.48 10.01
N SER A 91 -3.31 -23.97 11.22
CA SER A 91 -2.39 -23.88 12.36
C SER A 91 -1.06 -24.63 12.15
N ARG A 92 -1.04 -25.59 11.21
CA ARG A 92 0.13 -26.42 10.91
C ARG A 92 1.07 -25.78 9.90
N CYS A 93 0.57 -25.37 8.73
CA CYS A 93 1.40 -24.81 7.66
C CYS A 93 1.38 -23.28 7.58
N LYS A 94 0.35 -22.62 8.11
CA LYS A 94 0.12 -21.16 8.01
C LYS A 94 0.04 -20.60 6.58
N LEU A 95 -0.08 -21.47 5.57
CA LEU A 95 -0.14 -21.10 4.15
C LEU A 95 -1.55 -21.21 3.56
N GLU A 96 -2.40 -22.07 4.12
CA GLU A 96 -3.78 -22.26 3.66
C GLU A 96 -4.79 -21.56 4.57
N TYR A 97 -5.89 -21.11 3.99
CA TYR A 97 -6.94 -20.33 4.64
C TYR A 97 -8.30 -21.00 4.49
N TYR A 98 -9.13 -20.93 5.54
CA TYR A 98 -10.45 -21.56 5.58
C TYR A 98 -11.50 -20.65 6.25
N CYS A 99 -12.74 -20.73 5.75
CA CYS A 99 -13.89 -20.05 6.35
C CYS A 99 -14.38 -20.72 7.65
N GLY A 100 -13.97 -21.97 7.89
CA GLY A 100 -14.39 -22.82 9.01
C GLY A 100 -13.29 -23.77 9.48
N ARG A 101 -13.69 -24.84 10.17
CA ARG A 101 -12.80 -25.94 10.57
C ARG A 101 -12.71 -26.97 9.47
#